data_AF-A0A7S6MTN6-F1
#
_entry.id   AF-A0A7S6MTN6-F1
#
_cell.length_a   1.000
_cell.length_b   1.000
_cell.length_c   1.000
_cell.angle_alpha   90.00
_cell.angle_beta   90.00
_cell.angle_gamma   90.00
#
_symmetry.space_group_name_H-M   'P 1'
#
loop_
_entity.id
_entity.type
_entity.pdbx_description
1 polymer ?
#
loop_
_entity_poly.entity_id
_entity_poly.type
_entity_poly.pdbx_seq_one_letter_code
_entity_poly.pdbx_strand_id
1 'polypeptide(L)'
;MARTRQDRRNDFDEFFRTAVATFTEFRDNDPKAEKFQNIYMLNICPGSRAGGTNNRVVEVFWDRRPFETITQGRNWTALTEYGATLLYERDDSGFVIVSIYPANTDNRKPIESSITLDIWLDPIKLKDKSFLKKHWNDLMAYMESTSLDGNPTFLQRQRVSYLRTFKNLVVDNKWTPTKSSVFIREVFKWALTVGLSGIIIYALTQLTQPKTTETEIQLKEVNRNLDTVSKHLDKKSEGNSDLKTISITTDSIAVKTKEILKTIEKQKTK
;
A
#
# COMPACT_ATOMS: atom_id res chain seq x y z
N MET A 1 10.17 27.91 -1.08
CA MET A 1 8.75 28.24 -1.28
C MET A 1 7.95 26.95 -1.31
N ALA A 2 6.76 26.93 -0.70
CA ALA A 2 5.85 25.81 -0.83
C ALA A 2 5.35 25.73 -2.27
N ARG A 3 5.35 24.53 -2.87
CA ARG A 3 4.94 24.34 -4.25
C ARG A 3 3.43 24.49 -4.39
N THR A 4 3.00 25.19 -5.43
CA THR A 4 1.58 25.43 -5.67
C THR A 4 0.91 24.22 -6.32
N ARG A 5 -0.42 24.17 -6.25
CA ARG A 5 -1.22 23.19 -6.99
C ARG A 5 -0.94 23.23 -8.49
N GLN A 6 -0.76 24.43 -9.05
CA GLN A 6 -0.53 24.60 -10.49
C GLN A 6 0.84 24.06 -10.90
N ASP A 7 1.87 24.23 -10.08
CA ASP A 7 3.20 23.65 -10.35
C ASP A 7 3.13 22.13 -10.44
N ARG A 8 2.42 21.48 -9.51
CA ARG A 8 2.24 20.02 -9.51
C ARG A 8 1.45 19.55 -10.72
N ARG A 9 0.42 20.31 -11.12
CA ARG A 9 -0.37 20.03 -12.32
C ARG A 9 0.53 20.04 -13.57
N ASN A 10 1.35 21.08 -13.72
CA ASN A 10 2.26 21.22 -14.86
C ASN A 10 3.28 20.07 -14.91
N ASP A 11 3.83 19.67 -13.76
CA ASP A 11 4.75 18.53 -13.66
C ASP A 11 4.08 17.20 -14.04
N PHE A 12 2.83 16.99 -13.62
CA PHE A 12 2.08 15.80 -14.04
C PHE A 12 1.78 15.84 -15.54
N ASP A 13 1.44 17.00 -16.09
CA ASP A 13 1.19 17.15 -17.53
C ASP A 13 2.47 16.89 -18.35
N GLU A 14 3.65 17.20 -17.82
CA GLU A 14 4.94 16.82 -18.41
C GLU A 14 5.17 15.30 -18.37
N PHE A 15 4.92 14.66 -17.22
CA PHE A 15 4.95 13.20 -17.11
C PHE A 15 3.96 12.55 -18.09
N PHE A 16 2.74 13.08 -18.19
CA PHE A 16 1.71 12.58 -19.10
C PHE A 16 2.19 12.52 -20.55
N ARG A 17 2.92 13.55 -21.01
CA ARG A 17 3.47 13.63 -22.38
C ARG A 17 4.65 12.70 -22.60
N THR A 18 5.44 12.44 -21.57
CA THR A 18 6.69 11.66 -21.66
C THR A 18 6.53 10.19 -21.26
N ALA A 19 5.39 9.81 -20.68
CA ALA A 19 5.14 8.47 -20.16
C ALA A 19 5.31 7.37 -21.21
N VAL A 20 4.74 7.54 -22.41
CA VAL A 20 4.84 6.55 -23.50
C VAL A 20 6.31 6.27 -23.82
N ALA A 21 7.08 7.31 -24.15
CA ALA A 21 8.50 7.17 -24.48
C ALA A 21 9.28 6.51 -23.33
N THR A 22 9.03 6.93 -22.09
CA THR A 22 9.76 6.44 -20.92
C THR A 22 9.51 4.96 -20.63
N PHE A 23 8.24 4.52 -20.66
CA PHE A 23 7.89 3.13 -20.38
C PHE A 23 8.20 2.20 -21.55
N THR A 24 8.15 2.70 -22.79
CA THR A 24 8.68 1.98 -23.96
C THR A 24 10.19 1.74 -23.82
N GLU A 25 10.96 2.77 -23.46
CA GLU A 25 12.39 2.63 -23.17
C GLU A 25 12.65 1.60 -22.06
N PHE A 26 11.83 1.57 -21.01
CA PHE A 26 11.99 0.57 -19.95
C PHE A 26 11.70 -0.85 -20.39
N ARG A 27 10.69 -1.06 -21.25
CA ARG A 27 10.38 -2.35 -21.87
C ARG A 27 11.53 -2.83 -22.74
N ASP A 28 12.02 -1.96 -23.63
CA ASP A 28 13.05 -2.32 -24.62
C ASP A 28 14.38 -2.68 -23.96
N ASN A 29 14.65 -2.10 -22.78
CA ASN A 29 15.84 -2.39 -21.98
C ASN A 29 15.63 -3.47 -20.89
N ASP A 30 14.50 -4.18 -20.89
CA ASP A 30 14.21 -5.24 -19.92
C ASP A 30 13.93 -6.57 -20.63
N PRO A 31 14.92 -7.50 -20.68
CA PRO A 31 14.74 -8.80 -21.32
C PRO A 31 13.56 -9.61 -20.78
N LYS A 32 13.15 -9.38 -19.52
CA LYS A 32 12.00 -10.08 -18.93
C LYS A 32 10.67 -9.61 -19.52
N ALA A 33 10.63 -8.37 -20.02
CA ALA A 33 9.45 -7.79 -20.64
C ALA A 33 9.12 -8.43 -21.99
N GLU A 34 10.11 -8.96 -22.70
CA GLU A 34 9.93 -9.58 -24.04
C GLU A 34 8.91 -10.72 -24.00
N LYS A 35 9.02 -11.60 -23.00
CA LYS A 35 8.06 -12.71 -22.80
C LYS A 35 6.62 -12.19 -22.67
N PHE A 36 6.40 -11.18 -21.82
CA PHE A 36 5.07 -10.63 -21.60
C PHE A 36 4.58 -9.79 -22.78
N GLN A 37 5.49 -9.13 -23.50
CA GLN A 37 5.17 -8.41 -24.73
C GLN A 37 4.58 -9.34 -25.79
N ASN A 38 5.14 -10.54 -25.93
CA ASN A 38 4.66 -11.52 -26.91
C ASN A 38 3.32 -12.15 -26.53
N ILE A 39 2.99 -12.19 -25.24
CA ILE A 39 1.81 -12.89 -24.72
C ILE A 39 0.63 -11.93 -24.46
N TYR A 40 0.90 -10.80 -23.82
CA TYR A 40 -0.11 -9.86 -23.34
C TYR A 40 -0.04 -8.52 -24.05
N MET A 41 1.09 -8.13 -24.65
CA MET A 41 1.33 -6.79 -25.19
C MET A 41 1.28 -5.67 -24.13
N LEU A 42 2.33 -4.85 -24.07
CA LEU A 42 2.35 -3.67 -23.19
C LEU A 42 1.56 -2.54 -23.83
N ASN A 43 0.64 -1.96 -23.05
CA ASN A 43 -0.09 -0.74 -23.37
C ASN A 43 0.28 0.38 -22.39
N ILE A 44 0.55 1.56 -22.92
CA ILE A 44 0.82 2.77 -22.15
C ILE A 44 -0.18 3.83 -22.59
N CYS A 45 -1.13 4.15 -21.71
CA CYS A 45 -2.29 4.98 -22.03
C CYS A 45 -2.35 6.21 -21.10
N PRO A 46 -1.66 7.31 -21.46
CA PRO A 46 -2.03 8.62 -20.95
C PRO A 46 -3.49 8.91 -21.37
N GLY A 47 -4.34 9.22 -20.40
CA GLY A 47 -5.77 9.45 -20.67
C GLY A 47 -6.68 8.29 -20.26
N SER A 48 -6.13 7.22 -19.67
CA SER A 48 -6.80 5.94 -19.37
C SER A 48 -7.10 5.09 -20.61
N ARG A 49 -7.22 3.77 -20.42
CA ARG A 49 -7.66 2.81 -21.44
C ARG A 49 -9.11 3.02 -21.91
N ALA A 50 -9.89 3.83 -21.20
CA ALA A 50 -11.28 4.16 -21.53
C ALA A 50 -11.44 5.27 -22.59
N GLY A 51 -10.54 5.36 -23.56
CA GLY A 51 -10.63 6.31 -24.68
C GLY A 51 -9.85 7.61 -24.52
N GLY A 52 -8.89 7.69 -23.60
CA GLY A 52 -7.89 8.77 -23.58
C GLY A 52 -8.39 10.13 -23.08
N THR A 53 -9.61 10.23 -22.56
CA THR A 53 -10.23 11.51 -22.19
C THR A 53 -9.83 12.00 -20.80
N ASN A 54 -9.29 11.13 -19.95
CA ASN A 54 -8.96 11.47 -18.57
C ASN A 54 -7.50 11.95 -18.43
N ASN A 55 -7.28 13.25 -18.60
CA ASN A 55 -5.95 13.88 -18.47
C ASN A 55 -5.33 13.83 -17.05
N ARG A 56 -6.01 13.20 -16.09
CA ARG A 56 -5.50 12.99 -14.73
C ARG A 56 -4.89 11.61 -14.55
N VAL A 57 -4.99 10.74 -15.55
CA VAL A 57 -4.64 9.33 -15.45
C VAL A 57 -3.60 8.95 -16.49
N VAL A 58 -2.61 8.17 -16.04
CA VAL A 58 -1.72 7.41 -16.92
C VAL A 58 -1.75 5.96 -16.47
N GLU A 59 -2.09 5.06 -17.39
CA GLU A 59 -2.09 3.61 -17.15
C GLU A 59 -0.96 2.95 -17.94
N VAL A 60 -0.22 2.07 -17.30
CA VAL A 60 0.79 1.20 -17.92
C VAL A 60 0.42 -0.23 -17.58
N PHE A 61 0.02 -1.02 -18.56
CA PHE A 61 -0.53 -2.35 -18.30
C PHE A 61 -0.19 -3.36 -19.37
N TRP A 62 -0.10 -4.61 -18.93
CA TRP A 62 -0.14 -5.77 -19.82
C TRP A 62 -1.60 -6.04 -20.18
N ASP A 63 -1.92 -6.21 -21.47
CA ASP A 63 -3.30 -6.45 -21.91
C ASP A 63 -3.83 -7.80 -21.42
N ARG A 64 -4.98 -8.19 -21.94
CA ARG A 64 -5.61 -9.47 -21.69
C ARG A 64 -5.23 -10.52 -22.73
N ARG A 65 -5.16 -11.78 -22.30
CA ARG A 65 -5.01 -12.94 -23.19
C ARG A 65 -6.09 -13.98 -22.91
N PRO A 66 -6.71 -14.57 -23.95
CA PRO A 66 -7.44 -15.82 -23.77
C PRO A 66 -6.44 -16.95 -23.53
N PHE A 67 -6.69 -17.82 -22.54
CA PHE A 67 -5.82 -18.96 -22.25
C PHE A 67 -6.52 -20.32 -22.38
N GLU A 68 -7.84 -20.35 -22.28
CA GLU A 68 -8.63 -21.57 -22.40
C GLU A 68 -10.00 -21.24 -23.02
N THR A 69 -10.52 -22.15 -23.84
CA THR A 69 -11.88 -22.04 -24.39
C THR A 69 -12.72 -23.20 -23.90
N ILE A 70 -13.77 -22.88 -23.14
CA ILE A 70 -14.74 -23.86 -22.67
C ILE A 70 -15.87 -23.92 -23.69
N THR A 71 -16.12 -25.10 -24.24
CA THR A 71 -17.22 -25.34 -25.18
C THR A 71 -18.33 -26.13 -24.50
N GLN A 72 -19.55 -25.61 -24.51
CA GLN A 72 -20.76 -26.29 -24.04
C GLN A 72 -21.78 -26.36 -25.20
N GLY A 73 -21.70 -27.42 -25.99
CA GLY A 73 -22.53 -27.59 -27.19
C GLY A 73 -22.19 -26.56 -28.27
N ARG A 74 -23.13 -25.66 -28.61
CA ARG A 74 -22.92 -24.57 -29.58
C ARG A 74 -22.37 -23.28 -28.96
N ASN A 75 -22.36 -23.19 -27.63
CA ASN A 75 -21.84 -22.03 -26.92
C ASN A 75 -20.38 -22.25 -26.58
N TRP A 76 -19.57 -21.21 -26.77
CA TRP A 76 -18.18 -21.19 -26.34
C TRP A 76 -17.93 -19.94 -25.51
N THR A 77 -17.10 -20.10 -24.47
CA THR A 77 -16.64 -19.00 -23.63
C THR A 77 -15.13 -19.11 -23.51
N ALA A 78 -14.42 -18.02 -23.81
CA ALA A 78 -12.98 -17.93 -23.60
C ALA A 78 -12.69 -17.42 -22.18
N LEU A 79 -12.00 -18.22 -21.38
CA LEU A 79 -11.43 -17.77 -20.13
C LEU A 79 -10.27 -16.82 -20.42
N THR A 80 -10.31 -15.67 -19.75
CA THR A 80 -9.36 -14.58 -20.01
C THR A 80 -8.52 -14.32 -18.77
N GLU A 81 -7.24 -14.09 -19.01
CA GLU A 81 -6.34 -13.55 -18.02
C GLU A 81 -6.06 -12.08 -18.34
N TYR A 82 -6.22 -11.22 -17.34
CA TYR A 82 -5.88 -9.81 -17.42
C TYR A 82 -4.48 -9.60 -16.85
N GLY A 83 -3.64 -8.89 -17.59
CA GLY A 83 -2.30 -8.54 -17.14
C GLY A 83 -2.27 -7.49 -16.01
N ALA A 84 -1.13 -7.40 -15.35
CA ALA A 84 -0.92 -6.43 -14.27
C ALA A 84 -0.98 -4.98 -14.80
N THR A 85 -1.46 -4.06 -13.96
CA THR A 85 -1.61 -2.65 -14.30
C THR A 85 -0.92 -1.77 -13.27
N LEU A 86 -0.18 -0.78 -13.75
CA LEU A 86 0.36 0.32 -12.96
C LEU A 86 -0.43 1.59 -13.32
N LEU A 87 -1.07 2.18 -12.31
CA LEU A 87 -1.97 3.33 -12.43
C LEU A 87 -1.35 4.53 -11.74
N TYR A 88 -1.27 5.65 -12.46
CA TYR A 88 -0.98 6.96 -11.91
C TYR A 88 -2.23 7.82 -12.01
N GLU A 89 -2.74 8.29 -10.87
CA GLU A 89 -3.93 9.14 -10.82
C GLU A 89 -3.63 10.43 -10.06
N ARG A 90 -3.87 11.57 -10.71
CA ARG A 90 -3.74 12.90 -10.11
C ARG A 90 -5.03 13.33 -9.43
N ASP A 91 -4.94 13.73 -8.16
CA ASP A 91 -6.03 14.27 -7.38
C ASP A 91 -6.29 15.77 -7.66
N ASP A 92 -7.33 16.33 -7.04
CA ASP A 92 -7.68 17.75 -7.18
C ASP A 92 -6.64 18.70 -6.59
N SER A 93 -5.82 18.23 -5.65
CA SER A 93 -4.71 18.98 -5.03
C SER A 93 -3.43 18.96 -5.88
N GLY A 94 -3.44 18.22 -6.99
CA GLY A 94 -2.32 18.02 -7.90
C GLY A 94 -1.33 16.95 -7.43
N PHE A 95 -1.58 16.25 -6.33
CA PHE A 95 -0.78 15.11 -5.93
C PHE A 95 -1.18 13.86 -6.72
N VAL A 96 -0.30 12.87 -6.73
CA VAL A 96 -0.51 11.62 -7.47
C VAL A 96 -0.62 10.45 -6.51
N ILE A 97 -1.56 9.57 -6.81
CA ILE A 97 -1.67 8.24 -6.22
C ILE A 97 -1.14 7.25 -7.26
N VAL A 98 -0.24 6.39 -6.82
CA VAL A 98 0.32 5.32 -7.65
C VAL A 98 -0.18 3.99 -7.12
N SER A 99 -0.90 3.24 -7.95
CA SER A 99 -1.47 1.95 -7.60
C SER A 99 -1.01 0.87 -8.56
N ILE A 100 -0.81 -0.34 -8.06
CA ILE A 100 -0.51 -1.52 -8.85
C ILE A 100 -1.62 -2.54 -8.67
N TYR A 101 -2.16 -3.03 -9.78
CA TYR A 101 -3.17 -4.06 -9.84
C TYR A 101 -2.49 -5.34 -10.33
N PRO A 102 -2.64 -6.47 -9.61
CA PRO A 102 -2.04 -7.72 -10.01
C PRO A 102 -2.74 -8.31 -11.25
N ALA A 103 -2.06 -9.23 -11.94
CA ALA A 103 -2.71 -10.04 -12.96
C ALA A 103 -3.76 -10.95 -12.31
N ASN A 104 -4.87 -11.16 -12.99
CA ASN A 104 -5.96 -11.98 -12.49
C ASN A 104 -6.67 -12.73 -13.62
N THR A 105 -7.40 -13.77 -13.25
CA THR A 105 -8.28 -14.49 -14.17
C THR A 105 -9.70 -14.46 -13.61
N ASP A 106 -10.67 -14.83 -14.44
CA ASP A 106 -12.07 -14.94 -14.02
C ASP A 106 -12.24 -15.88 -12.81
N ASN A 107 -11.39 -16.92 -12.72
CA ASN A 107 -11.45 -17.97 -11.70
C ASN A 107 -10.41 -17.81 -10.58
N ARG A 108 -9.39 -16.98 -10.76
CA ARG A 108 -8.32 -16.76 -9.78
C ARG A 108 -8.08 -15.27 -9.59
N LYS A 109 -8.51 -14.78 -8.43
CA LYS A 109 -8.19 -13.43 -7.98
C LYS A 109 -7.09 -13.48 -6.94
N PRO A 110 -6.01 -12.70 -7.10
CA PRO A 110 -5.06 -12.46 -6.02
C PRO A 110 -5.76 -11.95 -4.77
N ILE A 111 -5.15 -12.17 -3.59
CA ILE A 111 -5.72 -11.78 -2.29
C ILE A 111 -6.00 -10.26 -2.28
N GLU A 112 -5.08 -9.49 -2.86
CA GLU A 112 -5.21 -8.06 -3.06
C GLU A 112 -5.91 -7.70 -4.38
N SER A 113 -6.84 -6.75 -4.33
CA SER A 113 -7.43 -6.12 -5.52
C SER A 113 -6.47 -5.10 -6.13
N SER A 114 -5.73 -4.37 -5.28
CA SER A 114 -4.59 -3.53 -5.68
C SER A 114 -3.68 -3.23 -4.50
N ILE A 115 -2.48 -2.70 -4.78
CA ILE A 115 -1.58 -2.14 -3.78
C ILE A 115 -1.33 -0.68 -4.11
N THR A 116 -1.45 0.19 -3.13
CA THR A 116 -1.04 1.59 -3.28
C THR A 116 0.47 1.71 -3.02
N LEU A 117 1.25 1.96 -4.07
CA LEU A 117 2.70 2.14 -3.99
C LEU A 117 3.05 3.45 -3.31
N ASP A 118 2.45 4.54 -3.74
CA ASP A 118 2.65 5.88 -3.18
C ASP A 118 1.32 6.64 -3.13
N ILE A 119 1.15 7.41 -2.06
CA ILE A 119 0.01 8.30 -1.84
C ILE A 119 0.58 9.69 -1.64
N TRP A 120 -0.14 10.73 -2.06
CA TRP A 120 0.31 12.12 -1.94
C TRP A 120 1.68 12.35 -2.58
N LEU A 121 1.94 11.66 -3.70
CA LEU A 121 3.19 11.78 -4.42
C LEU A 121 3.25 13.15 -5.11
N ASP A 122 4.31 13.91 -4.84
CA ASP A 122 4.58 15.12 -5.61
C ASP A 122 5.02 14.75 -7.04
N PRO A 123 4.30 15.20 -8.10
CA PRO A 123 4.58 14.82 -9.49
C PRO A 123 6.00 15.14 -9.99
N ILE A 124 6.74 16.03 -9.34
CA ILE A 124 8.15 16.28 -9.71
C ILE A 124 9.01 15.02 -9.67
N LYS A 125 8.67 14.07 -8.79
CA LYS A 125 9.36 12.78 -8.71
C LYS A 125 9.11 11.91 -9.94
N LEU A 126 8.02 12.14 -10.67
CA LEU A 126 7.74 11.43 -11.92
C LEU A 126 8.65 11.87 -13.07
N LYS A 127 9.43 12.94 -12.89
CA LYS A 127 10.50 13.32 -13.83
C LYS A 127 11.77 12.46 -13.64
N ASP A 128 11.92 11.82 -12.48
CA ASP A 128 13.06 10.96 -12.19
C ASP A 128 12.86 9.57 -12.80
N LYS A 129 13.63 9.26 -13.85
CA LYS A 129 13.64 7.95 -14.51
C LYS A 129 13.97 6.81 -13.55
N SER A 130 14.84 7.01 -12.56
CA SER A 130 15.19 5.95 -11.60
C SER A 130 14.01 5.60 -10.70
N PHE A 131 13.25 6.63 -10.30
CA PHE A 131 12.02 6.47 -9.56
C PHE A 131 10.95 5.74 -10.38
N LEU A 132 10.74 6.13 -11.64
CA LEU A 132 9.81 5.41 -12.52
C LEU A 132 10.27 3.98 -12.82
N LYS A 133 11.59 3.73 -12.97
CA LYS A 133 12.13 2.38 -13.16
C LYS A 133 11.89 1.50 -11.94
N LYS A 134 11.85 2.07 -10.72
CA LYS A 134 11.44 1.33 -9.53
C LYS A 134 10.00 0.84 -9.68
N HIS A 135 9.06 1.70 -10.07
CA HIS A 135 7.67 1.31 -10.32
C HIS A 135 7.53 0.29 -11.44
N TRP A 136 8.31 0.43 -12.52
CA TRP A 136 8.39 -0.59 -13.58
C TRP A 136 8.81 -1.95 -13.02
N ASN A 137 9.85 -1.98 -12.19
CA ASN A 137 10.31 -3.22 -11.58
C ASN A 137 9.27 -3.81 -10.59
N ASP A 138 8.45 -2.97 -9.94
CA ASP A 138 7.30 -3.41 -9.13
C ASP A 138 6.24 -4.05 -10.05
N LEU A 139 5.90 -3.40 -11.17
CA LEU A 139 4.98 -3.92 -12.19
C LEU A 139 5.43 -5.29 -12.71
N MET A 140 6.69 -5.42 -13.09
CA MET A 140 7.26 -6.68 -13.58
C MET A 140 7.28 -7.76 -12.51
N ALA A 141 7.63 -7.41 -11.26
CA ALA A 141 7.60 -8.38 -10.17
C ALA A 141 6.17 -8.90 -9.89
N TYR A 142 5.17 -8.03 -10.00
CA TYR A 142 3.77 -8.41 -9.88
C TYR A 142 3.31 -9.27 -11.04
N MET A 143 3.61 -8.87 -12.28
CA MET A 143 3.26 -9.64 -13.46
C MET A 143 3.83 -11.06 -13.37
N GLU A 144 5.11 -11.20 -13.05
CA GLU A 144 5.77 -12.49 -12.84
C GLU A 144 5.18 -13.31 -11.69
N SER A 145 4.68 -12.66 -10.63
CA SER A 145 4.20 -13.39 -9.45
C SER A 145 2.71 -13.77 -9.53
N THR A 146 1.94 -13.11 -10.39
CA THR A 146 0.48 -13.23 -10.42
C THR A 146 -0.05 -13.77 -11.74
N SER A 147 0.72 -13.65 -12.83
CA SER A 147 0.33 -14.27 -14.10
C SER A 147 0.43 -15.79 -14.07
N LEU A 148 -0.37 -16.46 -14.89
CA LEU A 148 -0.40 -17.91 -15.05
C LEU A 148 0.95 -18.46 -15.52
N ASP A 149 1.58 -17.77 -16.48
CA ASP A 149 2.87 -18.20 -17.03
C ASP A 149 4.05 -17.57 -16.28
N GLY A 150 3.81 -16.79 -15.23
CA GLY A 150 4.83 -16.08 -14.48
C GLY A 150 5.82 -17.05 -13.80
N ASN A 151 7.11 -16.71 -13.83
CA ASN A 151 8.13 -17.48 -13.12
C ASN A 151 8.96 -16.55 -12.24
N PRO A 152 8.43 -16.14 -11.07
CA PRO A 152 9.02 -15.08 -10.28
C PRO A 152 10.30 -15.60 -9.63
N THR A 153 11.39 -14.87 -9.88
CA THR A 153 12.69 -15.08 -9.22
C THR A 153 12.56 -14.84 -7.71
N PHE A 154 13.49 -15.40 -6.93
CA PHE A 154 13.49 -15.23 -5.47
C PHE A 154 13.47 -13.74 -5.04
N LEU A 155 14.20 -12.87 -5.76
CA LEU A 155 14.20 -11.42 -5.50
C LEU A 155 12.82 -10.78 -5.79
N GLN A 156 12.13 -11.20 -6.85
CA GLN A 156 10.78 -10.72 -7.16
C GLN A 156 9.77 -11.18 -6.11
N ARG A 157 9.87 -12.43 -5.65
CA ARG A 157 9.04 -12.96 -4.55
C ARG A 157 9.23 -12.16 -3.26
N GLN A 158 10.47 -11.88 -2.88
CA GLN A 158 10.77 -11.04 -1.72
C GLN A 158 10.23 -9.62 -1.90
N ARG A 159 10.36 -9.04 -3.09
CA ARG A 159 9.84 -7.70 -3.40
C ARG A 159 8.32 -7.64 -3.29
N VAL A 160 7.59 -8.61 -3.84
CA VAL A 160 6.14 -8.71 -3.72
C VAL A 160 5.73 -8.93 -2.27
N SER A 161 6.45 -9.78 -1.53
CA SER A 161 6.21 -10.00 -0.09
C SER A 161 6.40 -8.72 0.72
N TYR A 162 7.46 -7.95 0.44
CA TYR A 162 7.70 -6.64 1.04
C TYR A 162 6.55 -5.68 0.75
N LEU A 163 6.13 -5.56 -0.51
CA LEU A 163 5.02 -4.70 -0.90
C LEU A 163 3.73 -5.08 -0.17
N ARG A 164 3.41 -6.38 -0.08
CA ARG A 164 2.24 -6.87 0.64
C ARG A 164 2.28 -6.63 2.15
N THR A 165 3.46 -6.45 2.73
CA THR A 165 3.64 -6.30 4.18
C THR A 165 3.69 -4.84 4.62
N PHE A 166 4.30 -3.98 3.80
CA PHE A 166 4.65 -2.61 4.15
C PHE A 166 3.90 -1.54 3.35
N LYS A 167 3.17 -1.90 2.30
CA LYS A 167 2.32 -0.98 1.54
C LYS A 167 0.84 -1.23 1.83
N ASN A 168 0.02 -0.21 1.57
CA ASN A 168 -1.41 -0.28 1.82
C ASN A 168 -2.05 -1.18 0.76
N LEU A 169 -2.81 -2.15 1.24
CA LEU A 169 -3.52 -3.11 0.40
C LEU A 169 -4.95 -2.62 0.22
N VAL A 170 -5.45 -2.73 -1.00
CA VAL A 170 -6.87 -2.60 -1.29
C VAL A 170 -7.41 -4.01 -1.47
N VAL A 171 -8.29 -4.43 -0.56
CA VAL A 171 -8.98 -5.73 -0.60
C VAL A 171 -10.47 -5.44 -0.71
N ASP A 172 -11.13 -5.98 -1.72
CA ASP A 172 -12.56 -5.78 -1.99
C ASP A 172 -12.96 -4.28 -2.09
N ASN A 173 -12.14 -3.49 -2.80
CA ASN A 173 -12.29 -2.02 -2.92
C ASN A 173 -12.27 -1.26 -1.60
N LYS A 174 -11.85 -1.89 -0.50
CA LYS A 174 -11.68 -1.26 0.80
C LYS A 174 -10.20 -1.11 1.11
N TRP A 175 -9.85 0.08 1.57
CA TRP A 175 -8.51 0.39 2.02
C TRP A 175 -8.22 -0.36 3.32
N THR A 176 -7.19 -1.21 3.31
CA THR A 176 -6.75 -1.97 4.48
C THR A 176 -5.38 -1.48 4.93
N PRO A 177 -5.20 -1.21 6.23
CA PRO A 177 -3.92 -0.74 6.76
C PRO A 177 -2.83 -1.82 6.57
N THR A 178 -1.58 -1.39 6.49
CA THR A 178 -0.45 -2.31 6.29
C THR A 178 -0.37 -3.34 7.43
N LYS A 179 -0.02 -4.60 7.09
CA LYS A 179 0.17 -5.65 8.11
C LYS A 179 1.20 -5.24 9.17
N SER A 180 2.24 -4.52 8.74
CA SER A 180 3.26 -3.96 9.64
C SER A 180 2.70 -2.91 10.60
N SER A 181 1.78 -2.04 10.16
CA SER A 181 1.13 -1.07 11.05
C SER A 181 0.29 -1.77 12.12
N VAL A 182 -0.45 -2.82 11.73
CA VAL A 182 -1.22 -3.64 12.68
C VAL A 182 -0.30 -4.31 13.69
N PHE A 183 0.79 -4.94 13.23
CA PHE A 183 1.77 -5.58 14.10
C PHE A 183 2.46 -4.59 15.06
N ILE A 184 2.90 -3.44 14.55
CA ILE A 184 3.51 -2.38 15.38
C ILE A 184 2.49 -1.92 16.44
N ARG A 185 1.23 -1.70 16.06
CA ARG A 185 0.17 -1.33 17.01
C ARG A 185 -0.03 -2.39 18.08
N GLU A 186 0.01 -3.67 17.73
CA GLU A 186 -0.10 -4.77 18.69
C GLU A 186 1.11 -4.83 19.64
N VAL A 187 2.33 -4.70 19.11
CA VAL A 187 3.55 -4.63 19.93
C VAL A 187 3.54 -3.40 20.84
N PHE A 188 3.12 -2.24 20.33
CA PHE A 188 2.94 -1.03 21.15
C PHE A 188 1.83 -1.20 22.19
N LYS A 189 0.70 -1.83 21.85
CA LYS A 189 -0.38 -2.15 22.81
C LYS A 189 0.18 -3.05 23.91
N TRP A 190 0.92 -4.11 23.56
CA TRP A 190 1.56 -4.99 24.51
C TRP A 190 2.60 -4.27 25.39
N ALA A 191 3.47 -3.46 24.78
CA ALA A 191 4.49 -2.69 25.49
C ALA A 191 3.87 -1.64 26.44
N LEU A 192 2.76 -1.00 26.03
CA LEU A 192 1.98 -0.14 26.91
C LEU A 192 1.38 -0.94 28.06
N THR A 193 0.72 -2.08 27.79
CA THR A 193 0.10 -2.90 28.85
C THR A 193 1.13 -3.40 29.86
N VAL A 194 2.22 -4.01 29.39
CA VAL A 194 3.27 -4.59 30.25
C VAL A 194 4.10 -3.48 30.91
N GLY A 195 4.41 -2.42 30.17
CA GLY A 195 5.15 -1.26 30.68
C GLY A 195 4.37 -0.47 31.73
N LEU A 196 3.08 -0.20 31.49
CA LEU A 196 2.20 0.44 32.49
C LEU A 196 2.04 -0.44 33.72
N SER A 197 1.86 -1.76 33.57
CA SER A 197 1.79 -2.63 34.75
C SER A 197 3.09 -2.61 35.55
N GLY A 198 4.25 -2.58 34.89
CA GLY A 198 5.56 -2.47 35.56
C GLY A 198 5.75 -1.14 36.26
N ILE A 199 5.36 -0.03 35.62
CA ILE A 199 5.44 1.32 36.20
C ILE A 199 4.47 1.46 37.38
N ILE A 200 3.26 0.91 37.30
CA ILE A 200 2.28 0.91 38.41
C ILE A 200 2.80 0.08 39.58
N ILE A 201 3.33 -1.12 39.32
CA ILE A 201 3.94 -1.96 40.37
C ILE A 201 5.13 -1.26 41.01
N TYR A 202 6.00 -0.64 40.22
CA TYR A 202 7.14 0.12 40.71
C TYR A 202 6.70 1.32 41.55
N ALA A 203 5.73 2.10 41.08
CA ALA A 203 5.17 3.22 41.84
C ALA A 203 4.52 2.76 43.16
N LEU A 204 3.77 1.66 43.14
CA LEU A 204 3.18 1.06 44.35
C LEU A 204 4.25 0.53 45.30
N THR A 205 5.28 -0.16 44.81
CA THR A 205 6.37 -0.66 45.67
C THR A 205 7.22 0.47 46.24
N GLN A 206 7.33 1.60 45.54
CA GLN A 206 8.07 2.76 46.03
C GLN A 206 7.25 3.62 47.01
N LEU A 207 5.92 3.64 46.86
CA LEU A 207 4.99 4.28 47.80
C LEU A 207 4.71 3.41 49.04
N THR A 208 4.90 2.09 48.93
CA THR A 208 4.57 1.13 49.99
C THR A 208 5.80 0.29 50.34
N GLN A 209 6.55 0.70 51.37
CA GLN A 209 7.46 -0.22 52.08
C GLN A 209 6.74 -0.87 53.27
N PRO A 210 7.15 -2.08 53.68
CA PRO A 210 6.42 -3.33 53.49
C PRO A 210 5.28 -3.57 54.49
N LYS A 211 4.12 -4.01 53.99
CA LYS A 211 3.20 -4.94 54.69
C LYS A 211 2.69 -5.95 53.66
N THR A 212 3.27 -7.13 53.69
CA THR A 212 3.28 -8.17 52.65
C THR A 212 1.90 -8.73 52.27
N THR A 213 0.83 -8.43 53.03
CA THR A 213 -0.51 -9.00 52.82
C THR A 213 -1.44 -8.06 52.03
N GLU A 214 -1.33 -6.74 52.21
CA GLU A 214 -2.14 -5.76 51.45
C GLU A 214 -1.68 -5.65 49.99
N THR A 215 -0.38 -5.79 49.76
CA THR A 215 0.23 -5.75 48.43
C THR A 215 -0.25 -6.88 47.53
N GLU A 216 -0.46 -8.10 48.06
CA GLU A 216 -0.97 -9.24 47.26
C GLU A 216 -2.44 -9.07 46.86
N ILE A 217 -3.25 -8.51 47.77
CA ILE A 217 -4.67 -8.24 47.51
C ILE A 217 -4.79 -7.14 46.45
N GLN A 218 -4.02 -6.05 46.58
CA GLN A 218 -3.99 -4.97 45.60
C GLN A 218 -3.46 -5.43 44.24
N LEU A 219 -2.43 -6.28 44.20
CA LEU A 219 -1.90 -6.84 42.94
C LEU A 219 -2.96 -7.69 42.20
N LYS A 220 -3.72 -8.50 42.96
CA LYS A 220 -4.80 -9.34 42.42
C LYS A 220 -5.96 -8.50 41.89
N GLU A 221 -6.26 -7.39 42.56
CA GLU A 221 -7.30 -6.44 42.14
C GLU A 221 -6.89 -5.63 40.90
N VAL A 222 -5.64 -5.16 40.83
CA VAL A 222 -5.09 -4.49 39.64
C VAL A 222 -5.10 -5.41 38.42
N ASN A 223 -4.70 -6.69 38.57
CA ASN A 223 -4.76 -7.67 37.48
C ASN A 223 -6.20 -7.92 36.99
N ARG A 224 -7.17 -7.99 37.91
CA ARG A 224 -8.59 -8.17 37.58
C ARG A 224 -9.17 -6.94 36.87
N ASN A 225 -8.74 -5.74 37.26
CA ASN A 225 -9.12 -4.48 36.62
C ASN A 225 -8.49 -4.33 35.23
N LEU A 226 -7.24 -4.77 35.04
CA LEU A 226 -6.59 -4.83 33.74
C LEU A 226 -7.31 -5.78 32.77
N ASP A 227 -7.73 -6.97 33.22
CA ASP A 227 -8.49 -7.92 32.41
C ASP A 227 -9.86 -7.38 31.99
N THR A 228 -10.54 -6.66 32.89
CA THR A 228 -11.84 -6.04 32.57
C THR A 228 -11.68 -4.86 31.62
N VAL A 229 -10.66 -4.03 31.80
CA VAL A 229 -10.32 -2.94 30.86
C VAL A 229 -9.95 -3.49 29.48
N SER A 230 -9.16 -4.58 29.42
CA SER A 230 -8.79 -5.24 28.17
C SER A 230 -10.02 -5.80 27.45
N LYS A 231 -10.91 -6.50 28.16
CA LYS A 231 -12.19 -6.97 27.62
C LYS A 231 -13.12 -5.83 27.17
N HIS A 232 -13.14 -4.71 27.90
CA HIS A 232 -13.90 -3.53 27.47
C HIS A 232 -13.31 -2.87 26.23
N LEU A 233 -11.99 -2.85 26.08
CA LEU A 233 -11.29 -2.37 24.89
C LEU A 233 -11.55 -3.26 23.68
N ASP A 234 -11.54 -4.57 23.85
CA ASP A 234 -11.80 -5.52 22.77
C ASP A 234 -13.29 -5.45 22.36
N LYS A 235 -14.22 -5.35 23.32
CA LYS A 235 -15.66 -5.14 23.06
C LYS A 235 -15.96 -3.78 22.41
N LYS A 236 -15.20 -2.73 22.73
CA LYS A 236 -15.34 -1.40 22.10
C LYS A 236 -14.67 -1.34 20.73
N SER A 237 -13.68 -2.20 20.48
CA SER A 237 -13.05 -2.42 19.17
C SER A 237 -13.98 -3.13 18.17
N GLU A 238 -14.85 -4.03 18.64
CA GLU A 238 -15.86 -4.68 17.79
C GLU A 238 -17.09 -3.80 17.50
N GLY A 239 -17.36 -2.79 18.34
CA GLY A 239 -18.60 -2.00 18.28
C GLY A 239 -18.54 -0.62 17.60
N ASN A 240 -17.38 -0.10 17.20
CA ASN A 240 -17.27 1.29 16.72
C ASN A 240 -16.86 1.40 15.24
N SER A 241 -17.85 1.61 14.37
CA SER A 241 -17.66 2.10 12.99
C SER A 241 -16.92 3.43 12.91
N ASP A 242 -16.84 4.19 14.00
CA ASP A 242 -16.23 5.52 14.06
C ASP A 242 -14.69 5.49 14.29
N LEU A 243 -14.12 4.34 14.66
CA LEU A 243 -12.66 4.17 14.79
C LEU A 243 -11.95 4.12 13.43
N LYS A 244 -12.66 3.81 12.34
CA LYS A 244 -12.11 3.90 10.98
C LYS A 244 -11.83 5.34 10.58
N THR A 245 -12.73 6.26 10.90
CA THR A 245 -12.57 7.69 10.60
C THR A 245 -11.41 8.27 11.41
N ILE A 246 -11.30 7.88 12.68
CA ILE A 246 -10.18 8.29 13.56
C ILE A 246 -8.85 7.71 13.07
N SER A 247 -8.80 6.44 12.64
CA SER A 247 -7.59 5.83 12.06
C SER A 247 -7.11 6.57 10.80
N ILE A 248 -8.03 6.90 9.89
CA ILE A 248 -7.70 7.64 8.66
C ILE A 248 -7.15 9.04 8.99
N THR A 249 -7.74 9.74 9.97
CA THR A 249 -7.20 11.03 10.42
C THR A 249 -5.87 10.89 11.16
N THR A 250 -5.66 9.81 11.92
CA THR A 250 -4.43 9.58 12.68
C THR A 250 -3.27 9.22 11.75
N ASP A 251 -3.52 8.43 10.72
CA ASP A 251 -2.54 8.12 9.66
C ASP A 251 -2.20 9.38 8.85
N SER A 252 -3.19 10.23 8.54
CA SER A 252 -2.96 11.52 7.88
C SER A 252 -2.12 12.48 8.74
N ILE A 253 -2.38 12.51 10.06
CA ILE A 253 -1.59 13.31 11.01
C ILE A 253 -0.17 12.75 11.13
N ALA A 254 0.01 11.42 11.26
CA ALA A 254 1.32 10.79 11.37
C ALA A 254 2.19 11.04 10.12
N VAL A 255 1.58 11.03 8.92
CA VAL A 255 2.26 11.39 7.67
C VAL A 255 2.67 12.86 7.67
N LYS A 256 1.77 13.78 8.06
CA LYS A 256 2.09 15.22 8.16
C LYS A 256 3.22 15.50 9.15
N THR A 257 3.22 14.86 10.32
CA THR A 257 4.27 15.05 11.33
C THR A 257 5.63 14.57 10.82
N LYS A 258 5.66 13.48 10.04
CA LYS A 258 6.89 12.93 9.45
C LYS A 258 7.45 13.81 8.33
N GLU A 259 6.59 14.48 7.56
CA GLU A 259 7.01 15.46 6.54
C GLU A 259 7.51 16.77 7.16
N ILE A 260 6.87 17.24 8.23
CA ILE A 260 7.33 18.41 8.98
C ILE A 260 8.70 18.14 9.60
N LEU A 261 8.90 16.97 10.22
CA LEU A 261 10.21 16.55 10.77
C LEU A 261 11.30 16.52 9.70
N LYS A 262 11.04 15.93 8.53
CA LYS A 262 11.99 15.95 7.40
C LYS A 262 12.29 17.35 6.90
N THR A 263 11.31 18.25 6.93
CA THR A 263 11.48 19.64 6.50
C THR A 263 12.35 20.43 7.49
N ILE A 264 12.17 20.19 8.79
CA ILE A 264 12.98 20.78 9.86
C ILE A 264 14.43 20.26 9.81
N GLU A 265 14.64 18.96 9.62
CA GLU A 265 15.98 18.38 9.47
C GLU A 265 16.74 18.94 8.27
N LYS A 266 16.03 19.17 7.16
CA LYS A 266 16.60 19.74 5.93
C LYS A 266 16.90 21.25 6.04
N GLN A 267 16.26 21.95 6.98
CA GLN A 267 16.56 23.35 7.30
C GLN A 267 17.71 23.50 8.30
N LYS A 268 17.99 22.47 9.12
CA LYS A 268 19.16 22.45 10.04
C LYS A 268 20.49 22.08 9.38
N THR A 269 20.46 21.63 8.12
CA THR A 269 21.65 21.23 7.33
C THR A 269 22.04 22.24 6.26
N LYS A 270 21.49 23.46 6.33
CA LYS A 270 21.96 24.67 5.62
C LYS A 270 22.44 25.68 6.65
#